data_AF-A0A7G8YIQ9-F1
#
_entry.id   AF-A0A7G8YIQ9-F1
#
_cell.length_a   1.000
_cell.length_b   1.000
_cell.length_c   1.000
_cell.angle_alpha   90.00
_cell.angle_beta   90.00
_cell.angle_gamma   90.00
#
_symmetry.space_group_name_H-M   'P 1'
#
loop_
_entity.id
_entity.type
_entity.pdbx_description
1 polymer ?
#
loop_
_entity_poly.entity_id
_entity_poly.type
_entity_poly.pdbx_seq_one_letter_code
_entity_poly.pdbx_strand_id
1 'polypeptide(L)'
;MNLQEMNAYAIAGKVDELNLISLEGGIYLLEARMHGAAYPLSDAQGQMFHLRSVEHAREVLQSFPKLPFHLIHTSVHDEMCGLSASAEESLKVPITMRSSW
;
A
#
# COMPACT_ATOMS: atom_id res chain seq x y z
N MET A 1 -1.23 10.85 5.07
CA MET A 1 -0.31 10.73 6.23
C MET A 1 1.11 10.75 5.69
N ASN A 2 2.06 11.46 6.31
CA ASN A 2 3.43 11.48 5.78
C ASN A 2 4.28 10.27 6.25
N LEU A 3 5.47 10.11 5.68
CA LEU A 3 6.35 8.96 5.95
C LEU A 3 6.83 8.89 7.40
N GLN A 4 7.11 10.04 8.02
CA GLN A 4 7.58 10.10 9.40
C GLN A 4 6.48 9.68 10.37
N GLU A 5 5.25 10.17 10.16
CA GLU A 5 4.08 9.78 10.93
C GLU A 5 3.80 8.29 10.79
N MET A 6 3.83 7.77 9.56
CA MET A 6 3.60 6.34 9.30
C MET A 6 4.63 5.46 10.01
N ASN A 7 5.91 5.84 9.99
CA ASN A 7 6.96 5.10 10.70
C ASN A 7 6.79 5.18 12.22
N ALA A 8 6.42 6.36 12.76
CA ALA A 8 6.14 6.51 14.18
C ALA A 8 4.99 5.61 14.64
N TYR A 9 3.91 5.50 13.85
CA TYR A 9 2.81 4.58 14.15
C TYR A 9 3.20 3.11 14.00
N ALA A 10 4.04 2.78 13.02
CA ALA A 10 4.58 1.43 12.87
C ALA A 10 5.41 1.02 14.09
N ILE A 11 6.32 1.89 14.55
CA ILE A 11 7.14 1.67 15.76
C ILE A 11 6.26 1.56 17.01
N ALA A 12 5.19 2.35 17.09
CA ALA A 12 4.22 2.29 18.19
C ALA A 12 3.28 1.07 18.12
N GLY A 13 3.42 0.19 17.12
CA GLY A 13 2.59 -1.01 16.97
C GLY A 13 1.13 -0.72 16.59
N LYS A 14 0.85 0.47 16.02
CA LYS A 14 -0.51 0.87 15.60
C LYS A 14 -0.84 0.50 14.16
N VAL A 15 0.17 0.12 13.38
CA VAL A 15 0.02 -0.34 12.00
C VAL A 15 -0.19 -1.85 12.00
N ASP A 16 -1.36 -2.28 11.56
CA ASP A 16 -1.72 -3.69 11.44
C ASP A 16 -0.98 -4.33 10.24
N GLU A 17 -0.94 -3.60 9.13
CA GLU A 17 -0.29 -4.03 7.89
C GLU A 17 -0.01 -2.85 6.95
N LEU A 18 0.86 -3.10 5.98
CA LEU A 18 1.15 -2.19 4.87
C LEU A 18 0.63 -2.79 3.57
N ASN A 19 0.01 -1.97 2.74
CA ASN A 19 -0.39 -2.35 1.40
C ASN A 19 0.30 -1.46 0.37
N LEU A 20 0.85 -2.09 -0.66
CA LEU A 20 1.33 -1.45 -1.86
C LEU A 20 0.27 -1.65 -2.94
N ILE A 21 -0.45 -0.58 -3.28
CA ILE A 21 -1.51 -0.61 -4.28
C ILE A 21 -0.87 -0.40 -5.65
N SER A 22 -0.97 -1.41 -6.51
CA SER A 22 -0.58 -1.31 -7.91
C SER A 22 -1.72 -0.69 -8.70
N LEU A 23 -1.43 0.44 -9.33
CA LEU A 23 -2.31 1.13 -10.26
C LEU A 23 -1.85 0.87 -11.70
N GLU A 24 -2.79 1.07 -12.64
CA GLU A 24 -2.47 1.08 -14.07
C GLU A 24 -1.36 2.10 -14.37
N GLY A 25 -0.50 1.78 -15.34
CA GLY A 25 0.63 2.63 -15.72
C GLY A 25 1.88 2.48 -14.86
N GLY A 26 1.96 1.42 -14.02
CA GLY A 26 3.16 1.11 -13.24
C GLY A 26 3.41 2.04 -12.06
N ILE A 27 2.34 2.68 -11.56
CA ILE A 27 2.36 3.57 -10.40
C ILE A 27 1.95 2.77 -9.18
N TYR A 28 2.66 2.96 -8.07
CA TYR A 28 2.35 2.29 -6.81
C TYR A 28 2.07 3.32 -5.72
N LEU A 29 1.05 3.06 -4.90
CA LEU A 29 0.74 3.84 -3.71
C LEU A 29 0.95 3.01 -2.47
N LEU A 30 1.61 3.57 -1.46
CA LEU A 30 1.72 2.92 -0.15
C LEU A 30 0.59 3.40 0.75
N GLU A 31 -0.06 2.48 1.46
CA GLU A 31 -0.98 2.79 2.54
C GLU A 31 -0.66 1.94 3.79
N ALA A 32 -0.98 2.51 4.95
CA ALA A 32 -1.03 1.75 6.19
C ALA A 32 -2.48 1.39 6.51
N ARG A 33 -2.71 0.18 7.02
CA ARG A 33 -3.98 -0.20 7.65
C ARG A 33 -3.82 -0.06 9.17
N MET A 34 -4.74 0.70 9.77
CA MET A 34 -4.80 0.90 11.22
C MET A 34 -6.26 0.84 11.65
N HIS A 35 -6.61 -0.11 12.53
CA HIS A 35 -7.97 -0.27 13.06
C HIS A 35 -9.04 -0.42 11.95
N GLY A 36 -8.72 -1.13 10.88
CA GLY A 36 -9.63 -1.34 9.74
C GLY A 36 -9.75 -0.16 8.76
N ALA A 37 -9.13 0.98 9.05
CA ALA A 37 -9.09 2.13 8.17
C ALA A 37 -7.78 2.18 7.36
N ALA A 38 -7.88 2.73 6.15
CA ALA A 38 -6.78 2.93 5.21
C ALA A 38 -6.21 4.35 5.34
N TYR A 39 -4.89 4.45 5.46
CA TYR A 39 -4.18 5.72 5.58
C TYR A 39 -3.10 5.79 4.49
N PRO A 40 -3.40 6.42 3.33
CA PRO A 40 -2.45 6.54 2.24
C PRO A 40 -1.26 7.43 2.62
N LEU A 41 -0.10 7.07 2.08
CA LEU A 41 1.13 7.84 2.19
C LEU A 41 1.03 9.09 1.31
N SER A 42 1.38 10.22 1.89
CA SER A 42 1.40 11.52 1.23
C SER A 42 2.80 12.14 1.34
N ASP A 43 3.16 12.95 0.35
CA ASP A 43 4.37 13.78 0.39
C ASP A 43 4.22 14.96 1.36
N ALA A 44 5.27 15.78 1.46
CA ALA A 44 5.29 16.96 2.33
C ALA A 44 4.26 18.04 1.93
N GLN A 45 3.72 17.99 0.71
CA GLN A 45 2.69 18.89 0.20
C GLN A 45 1.28 18.30 0.34
N GLY A 46 1.15 17.10 0.91
CA GLY A 46 -0.13 16.41 1.06
C GLY A 46 -0.61 15.68 -0.21
N GLN A 47 0.22 15.61 -1.25
CA GLN A 47 -0.09 14.87 -2.47
C GLN A 47 0.22 13.39 -2.27
N MET A 48 -0.41 12.52 -3.08
CA MET A 48 -0.15 11.07 -3.01
C MET A 48 1.33 10.79 -3.29
N PHE A 49 1.96 9.99 -2.43
CA PHE A 49 3.36 9.63 -2.60
C PHE A 49 3.49 8.48 -3.60
N HIS A 50 3.87 8.81 -4.83
CA HIS A 50 4.01 7.83 -5.91
C HIS A 50 5.32 7.05 -5.82
N LEU A 51 5.20 5.73 -5.82
CA LEU A 51 6.30 4.78 -5.90
C LEU A 51 6.38 4.21 -7.31
N ARG A 52 7.61 3.95 -7.78
CA ARG A 52 7.88 3.46 -9.15
C ARG A 52 7.99 1.94 -9.27
N SER A 53 8.11 1.23 -8.16
CA SER A 53 8.28 -0.23 -8.13
C SER A 53 8.12 -0.78 -6.72
N VAL A 54 7.98 -2.11 -6.62
CA VAL A 54 8.03 -2.86 -5.36
C VAL A 54 9.37 -2.67 -4.65
N GLU A 55 10.49 -2.69 -5.39
CA GLU A 55 11.82 -2.48 -4.81
C GLU A 55 11.96 -1.08 -4.21
N HIS A 56 11.46 -0.04 -4.89
CA HIS A 56 11.48 1.31 -4.34
C HIS A 56 10.63 1.42 -3.07
N ALA A 57 9.49 0.70 -2.99
CA ALA A 57 8.71 0.62 -1.77
C ALA A 57 9.53 0.01 -0.62
N ARG A 58 10.30 -1.05 -0.89
CA ARG A 58 11.17 -1.69 0.11
C ARG A 58 12.30 -0.77 0.57
N GLU A 59 12.90 0.01 -0.33
CA GLU A 59 13.89 1.04 0.03
C GLU A 59 13.31 2.06 1.01
N VAL A 60 12.10 2.59 0.71
CA VAL A 60 11.40 3.53 1.59
C VAL A 60 11.07 2.91 2.95
N LEU A 61 10.74 1.63 2.97
CA LEU A 61 10.37 0.88 4.18
C LEU A 61 11.56 0.35 4.98
N GLN A 62 12.82 0.60 4.59
CA GLN A 62 14.00 0.07 5.30
C GLN A 62 14.05 0.46 6.78
N SER A 63 13.58 1.66 7.12
CA SER A 63 13.58 2.18 8.50
C SER A 63 12.38 1.73 9.33
N PHE A 64 11.46 0.95 8.75
CA PHE A 64 10.26 0.47 9.43
C PHE A 64 10.51 -0.86 10.16
N PRO A 65 9.77 -1.13 11.26
CA PRO A 65 9.71 -2.48 11.82
C PRO A 65 9.14 -3.48 10.81
N LYS A 66 9.40 -4.77 11.00
CA LYS A 66 8.80 -5.81 10.16
C LYS A 66 7.28 -5.81 10.37
N LEU A 67 6.53 -5.61 9.30
CA LEU A 67 5.08 -5.64 9.26
C LEU A 67 4.61 -6.58 8.14
N PRO A 68 3.37 -7.11 8.22
CA PRO A 68 2.73 -7.72 7.06
C PRO A 68 2.72 -6.72 5.91
N PHE A 69 3.17 -7.15 4.74
CA PHE A 69 3.26 -6.32 3.56
C PHE A 69 2.61 -7.03 2.38
N HIS A 70 1.66 -6.35 1.74
CA HIS A 70 0.87 -6.94 0.66
C HIS A 70 0.92 -6.07 -0.59
N LEU A 71 0.96 -6.71 -1.75
CA LEU A 71 0.72 -6.09 -3.05
C LEU A 71 -0.77 -6.24 -3.37
N ILE A 72 -1.44 -5.11 -3.61
CA ILE A 72 -2.86 -5.07 -3.97
C ILE A 72 -2.96 -4.74 -5.46
N HIS A 73 -3.54 -5.63 -6.25
CA HIS A 73 -3.90 -5.35 -7.63
C HIS A 73 -5.34 -4.87 -7.70
N THR A 74 -5.53 -3.63 -8.14
CA THR A 74 -6.87 -3.11 -8.46
C THR A 74 -7.24 -3.62 -9.85
N SER A 75 -8.28 -4.44 -9.95
CA SER A 75 -8.83 -4.86 -11.25
C SER A 75 -9.83 -3.83 -11.70
N VAL A 76 -9.62 -3.19 -12.84
CA VAL A 76 -10.56 -2.23 -13.46
C VAL A 76 -11.54 -2.89 -14.43
N HIS A 77 -11.78 -4.19 -14.30
CA HIS A 77 -12.67 -4.90 -15.21
C HIS A 77 -14.08 -4.99 -14.63
N ASP A 78 -14.93 -4.01 -14.94
CA ASP A 78 -16.36 -4.28 -15.18
C ASP A 78 -17.03 -3.16 -16.01
N GLU A 79 -16.82 -3.18 -17.33
CA GLU A 79 -17.66 -2.43 -18.28
C GLU A 79 -18.32 -3.36 -19.30
N MET A 80 -18.64 -4.62 -18.93
CA MET A 80 -19.41 -5.47 -19.85
C MET A 80 -20.33 -6.54 -19.24
N CYS A 81 -20.59 -6.55 -17.94
CA CYS A 81 -21.61 -7.41 -17.33
C CYS A 81 -22.57 -6.58 -16.50
N GLY A 82 -23.82 -6.43 -16.94
CA GLY A 82 -24.87 -5.67 -16.24
C GLY A 82 -25.37 -6.30 -14.94
N LEU A 83 -24.46 -6.72 -14.05
CA LEU A 83 -24.74 -7.23 -12.72
C LEU A 83 -24.00 -6.33 -11.73
N SER A 84 -24.79 -5.60 -10.94
CA SER A 84 -24.34 -4.66 -9.89
C SER A 84 -23.03 -5.08 -9.23
N ALA A 85 -21.95 -4.34 -9.53
CA ALA A 85 -20.61 -4.52 -9.01
C ALA A 85 -20.60 -4.39 -7.47
N SER A 86 -20.82 -5.53 -6.81
CA SER A 86 -20.66 -5.64 -5.37
C SER A 86 -19.17 -5.90 -5.11
N ALA A 87 -18.45 -4.84 -4.74
CA ALA A 87 -17.05 -4.86 -4.29
C ALA A 87 -16.11 -5.67 -5.20
N GLU A 88 -15.61 -5.00 -6.24
CA GLU A 88 -14.48 -5.41 -7.06
C GLU A 88 -13.41 -6.14 -6.21
N GLU A 89 -13.20 -7.43 -6.46
CA GLU A 89 -12.27 -8.27 -5.69
C GLU A 89 -10.83 -7.85 -5.99
N SER A 90 -10.32 -6.85 -5.28
CA SER A 90 -8.91 -6.46 -5.33
C SER A 90 -8.05 -7.64 -4.85
N LEU A 91 -7.17 -8.15 -5.71
CA LEU A 91 -6.30 -9.28 -5.39
C LEU A 91 -5.22 -8.83 -4.40
N LYS A 92 -5.19 -9.44 -3.21
CA LYS A 92 -4.21 -9.18 -2.15
C LYS A 92 -3.17 -10.29 -2.09
N VAL A 93 -1.92 -9.96 -2.44
CA VAL A 93 -0.80 -10.92 -2.48
C VAL A 93 0.22 -10.57 -1.38
N PRO A 94 0.54 -11.47 -0.43
CA PRO A 94 1.59 -11.21 0.53
C PRO A 94 2.97 -11.18 -0.14
N ILE A 95 3.78 -10.18 0.20
CA ILE A 95 5.15 -10.02 -0.30
C ILE A 95 6.11 -9.76 0.84
N THR A 96 7.38 -10.15 0.67
CA THR A 96 8.40 -9.89 1.70
C THR A 96 8.71 -8.40 1.76
N MET A 97 8.71 -7.84 2.98
CA MET A 97 9.04 -6.43 3.23
C MET A 97 10.53 -6.10 3.07
N ARG A 98 11.41 -7.08 3.30
CA ARG A 98 12.85 -6.96 3.10
C ARG A 98 13.27 -7.81 1.90
N SER A 99 14.00 -7.22 0.96
CA SER A 99 14.66 -7.99 -0.09
C SER A 99 15.70 -8.92 0.55
N SER A 100 15.71 -10.20 0.16
CA SER A 100 16.65 -11.20 0.65
C SER A 100 17.88 -11.36 -0.26
N TRP A 101 18.25 -10.31 -1.01
CA TRP A 101 19.42 -10.33 -1.88
C TRP A 101 20.65 -9.77 -1.18
#